data_AF-A0A357M0X4-F1
#
_entry.id   AF-A0A357M0X4-F1
#
_cell.length_a   1.000
_cell.length_b   1.000
_cell.length_c   1.000
_cell.angle_alpha   90.00
_cell.angle_beta   90.00
_cell.angle_gamma   90.00
#
_symmetry.space_group_name_H-M   'P 1'
#
loop_
_entity.id
_entity.type
_entity.pdbx_description
1 polymer ?
#
loop_
_entity_poly.entity_id
_entity_poly.type
_entity_poly.pdbx_seq_one_letter_code
_entity_poly.pdbx_strand_id
1 'polypeptide(L)' 'LGDLVICIPVVAAEAEEQGKTAEAHWAHMVIHGCLHLLGYDHINDEEAEEMEGLERLILAELGYSDPYLDEAP' A
#
# COMPACT_ATOMS: atom_id res chain seq x y z
N LEU A 1 4.63 6.65 16.83
CA LEU A 1 3.69 6.74 15.71
C LEU A 1 4.11 7.78 14.66
N GLY A 2 4.81 8.88 14.97
CA GLY A 2 5.54 9.64 13.94
C GLY A 2 4.68 10.35 12.88
N ASP A 3 5.32 10.76 11.78
CA ASP A 3 4.71 11.52 10.69
C ASP A 3 4.78 10.71 9.37
N LEU A 4 3.73 10.80 8.55
CA LEU A 4 3.70 10.25 7.19
C LEU A 4 3.73 11.39 6.17
N VAL A 5 4.71 11.38 5.28
CA VAL A 5 4.88 12.39 4.22
C VAL A 5 4.75 11.71 2.88
N ILE A 6 3.77 12.15 2.07
CA ILE A 6 3.48 11.55 0.76
C ILE A 6 3.66 12.59 -0.34
N CYS A 7 4.37 12.21 -1.41
CA CYS A 7 4.61 13.07 -2.56
C CYS A 7 3.51 12.90 -3.61
N ILE A 8 2.58 13.86 -3.68
CA ILE A 8 1.43 13.85 -4.60
C ILE A 8 1.81 13.52 -6.07
N PRO A 9 2.79 14.20 -6.71
CA PRO A 9 3.09 13.92 -8.12
C PRO A 9 3.63 12.52 -8.36
N VAL A 10 4.29 11.91 -7.36
CA VAL A 10 4.81 10.53 -7.47
C VAL A 10 3.66 9.54 -7.41
N VAL A 11 2.78 9.66 -6.40
CA VAL A 11 1.59 8.80 -6.27
C VAL A 11 0.69 8.88 -7.51
N ALA A 12 0.52 10.08 -8.07
CA ALA A 12 -0.26 10.24 -9.30
C ALA A 12 0.37 9.51 -10.49
N ALA A 13 1.69 9.59 -10.65
CA ALA A 13 2.42 8.92 -11.74
C ALA A 13 2.40 7.40 -11.59
N GLU A 14 2.62 6.88 -10.38
CA GLU A 14 2.59 5.44 -10.09
C GLU A 14 1.20 4.84 -10.32
N ALA A 15 0.13 5.54 -9.91
CA ALA A 15 -1.23 5.09 -10.15
C ALA A 15 -1.52 4.94 -11.65
N GLU A 16 -1.05 5.90 -12.46
CA GLU A 16 -1.19 5.84 -13.92
C GLU A 16 -0.36 4.69 -14.53
N GLU A 17 0.90 4.54 -14.12
CA GLU A 17 1.81 3.49 -14.62
C GLU A 17 1.29 2.08 -14.30
N GLN A 18 0.73 1.90 -13.11
CA GLN A 18 0.20 0.61 -12.64
C GLN A 18 -1.27 0.39 -13.02
N GLY A 19 -1.90 1.32 -13.76
CA GLY A 19 -3.30 1.20 -14.14
C GLY A 19 -4.29 1.20 -12.96
N LYS A 20 -3.86 1.71 -11.80
CA LYS A 20 -4.66 1.83 -10.57
C LYS A 20 -5.48 3.11 -10.60
N THR A 21 -6.63 3.11 -9.93
CA THR A 21 -7.31 4.39 -9.66
C THR A 21 -6.46 5.22 -8.70
N ALA A 22 -6.45 6.54 -8.89
CA ALA A 22 -5.70 7.43 -8.01
C ALA A 22 -6.12 7.26 -6.54
N GLU A 23 -7.43 7.11 -6.29
CA GLU A 23 -7.98 6.90 -4.94
C GLU A 23 -7.49 5.59 -4.31
N ALA A 24 -7.46 4.48 -5.06
CA ALA A 24 -6.94 3.21 -4.56
C ALA A 24 -5.45 3.29 -4.22
N HIS A 25 -4.65 3.95 -5.08
CA HIS A 25 -3.21 4.10 -4.82
C HIS A 25 -2.93 5.01 -3.62
N TRP A 26 -3.71 6.08 -3.45
CA TRP A 26 -3.65 6.91 -2.24
C TRP A 26 -3.99 6.13 -0.98
N ALA A 27 -5.06 5.33 -1.01
CA ALA A 27 -5.43 4.49 0.12
C ALA A 27 -4.31 3.50 0.47
N HIS A 28 -3.72 2.86 -0.54
CA HIS A 28 -2.59 1.95 -0.37
C HIS A 28 -1.40 2.65 0.30
N MET A 29 -0.95 3.80 -0.22
CA MET A 29 0.19 4.54 0.35
C MET A 29 -0.03 5.01 1.79
N VAL A 30 -1.27 5.40 2.13
CA VAL A 30 -1.61 5.81 3.51
C VAL A 30 -1.56 4.60 4.45
N ILE A 31 -2.16 3.48 4.05
CA ILE A 31 -2.20 2.26 4.88
C ILE A 31 -0.79 1.70 5.05
N HIS A 32 -0.04 1.58 3.96
CA HIS A 32 1.36 1.16 3.95
C HIS A 32 2.19 2.01 4.92
N GLY A 33 2.10 3.33 4.77
CA GLY A 33 2.79 4.26 5.66
C GLY A 33 2.36 4.12 7.13
N CYS A 34 1.07 3.94 7.41
CA CYS A 34 0.58 3.69 8.77
C CYS A 34 1.11 2.38 9.36
N LEU A 35 1.22 1.31 8.58
CA LEU A 35 1.78 0.04 9.02
C LEU A 35 3.27 0.16 9.37
N HIS A 36 4.04 0.89 8.56
CA HIS A 36 5.43 1.26 8.90
C HIS A 36 5.51 2.00 10.24
N LEU A 37 4.60 2.95 10.47
CA LEU A 37 4.55 3.70 11.73
C LEU A 37 4.13 2.86 12.95
N LEU A 38 3.47 1.72 12.72
CA LEU A 38 3.11 0.72 13.73
C LEU A 38 4.20 -0.33 13.96
N GLY A 39 5.26 -0.34 13.15
CA GLY A 39 6.41 -1.22 13.28
C GLY A 39 6.37 -2.48 12.41
N TYR A 40 5.44 -2.56 11.46
CA TYR A 40 5.51 -3.54 10.38
C TYR A 40 6.54 -3.09 9.34
N ASP A 41 7.21 -4.04 8.70
CA ASP A 41 8.19 -3.78 7.65
C ASP A 41 8.07 -4.87 6.57
N HIS A 42 8.80 -4.73 5.47
CA HIS A 42 8.79 -5.68 4.35
C HIS A 42 10.21 -5.98 3.84
N ILE A 43 11.20 -5.92 4.72
CA ILE A 43 12.61 -6.14 4.38
C ILE A 43 12.88 -7.62 4.00
N ASN A 44 12.18 -8.55 4.63
CA ASN A 44 12.29 -9.98 4.33
C ASN A 44 10.92 -10.58 4.01
N ASP A 45 10.92 -11.75 3.37
CA ASP A 45 9.72 -12.39 2.84
C ASP A 45 8.65 -12.69 3.92
N GLU A 46 9.05 -13.04 5.14
CA GLU A 46 8.12 -13.34 6.24
C GLU A 46 7.43 -12.07 6.75
N GLU A 47 8.20 -10.99 6.92
CA GLU A 47 7.69 -9.67 7.30
C GLU A 47 6.79 -9.08 6.21
N ALA A 48 7.21 -9.22 4.94
CA ALA A 48 6.43 -8.78 3.79
C ALA A 48 5.10 -9.52 3.71
N GLU A 49 5.07 -10.85 3.86
CA GLU A 49 3.83 -11.62 3.82
C GLU A 49 2.84 -11.18 4.93
N GLU A 50 3.33 -10.89 6.13
CA GLU A 50 2.52 -10.34 7.22
C GLU A 50 1.97 -8.95 6.87
N MET A 51 2.84 -8.02 6.45
CA MET A 51 2.47 -6.64 6.15
C MET A 51 1.52 -6.54 4.95
N GLU A 52 1.82 -7.23 3.85
CA GLU A 52 0.98 -7.28 2.66
C GLU A 52 -0.39 -7.90 2.97
N GLY A 53 -0.43 -8.93 3.81
CA GLY A 53 -1.69 -9.54 4.26
C GLY A 53 -2.60 -8.54 4.97
N LEU A 54 -2.03 -7.69 5.83
CA LEU A 54 -2.75 -6.61 6.49
C LEU A 54 -3.21 -5.54 5.51
N GLU A 55 -2.35 -5.13 4.57
CA GLU A 55 -2.73 -4.17 3.53
C GLU A 55 -3.91 -4.65 2.70
N ARG A 56 -3.87 -5.90 2.23
CA ARG A 56 -4.95 -6.55 1.47
C ARG A 56 -6.25 -6.56 2.26
N LEU A 57 -6.19 -6.94 3.54
CA LEU A 57 -7.36 -6.99 4.42
C LEU A 57 -8.00 -5.60 4.59
N ILE A 58 -7.20 -4.59 4.94
CA ILE A 58 -7.70 -3.24 5.24
C ILE A 58 -8.22 -2.56 3.96
N LEU A 59 -7.53 -2.71 2.83
CA LEU A 59 -7.98 -2.17 1.55
C LEU A 59 -9.30 -2.80 1.10
N ALA A 60 -9.46 -4.11 1.28
CA ALA A 60 -10.70 -4.80 0.97
C ALA A 60 -11.87 -4.33 1.86
N GLU A 61 -11.63 -4.10 3.15
CA GLU A 61 -12.64 -3.52 4.06
C GLU A 61 -13.07 -2.11 3.65
N LEU A 62 -12.16 -1.33 3.05
CA LEU A 62 -12.43 0.00 2.50
C LEU A 62 -13.01 -0.02 1.08
N GLY A 63 -13.16 -1.21 0.47
CA GLY A 63 -13.75 -1.39 -0.85
C GLY A 63 -12.77 -1.22 -2.03
N TYR A 64 -11.47 -1.24 -1.77
CA TYR A 64 -10.44 -1.20 -2.80
C TYR A 64 -10.00 -2.61 -3.21
N SER A 65 -9.51 -2.72 -4.45
CA SER A 65 -8.93 -3.97 -4.97
C SER A 65 -7.57 -4.26 -4.31
N ASP A 66 -7.16 -5.53 -4.34
CA ASP A 66 -5.84 -5.95 -3.87
C ASP A 66 -4.73 -5.23 -4.69
N PRO A 67 -3.81 -4.50 -4.03
CA PRO A 67 -2.82 -3.69 -4.72
C PRO A 67 -1.68 -4.51 -5.34
N TYR A 68 -1.60 -5.81 -5.04
CA TYR A 68 -0.55 -6.73 -5.48
C TYR A 68 -0.99 -7.64 -6.65
N LEU A 69 -2.18 -7.42 -7.22
CA LEU A 69 -2.72 -8.27 -8.29
C LEU A 69 -1.83 -8.33 -9.55
N ASP A 70 -1.10 -7.26 -9.83
CA ASP A 70 -0.22 -7.15 -11.00
C ASP A 70 1.20 -7.70 -10.73
N GLU A 71 1.51 -8.05 -9.49
CA GLU A 71 2.79 -8.66 -9.07
C GLU A 71 2.75 -10.19 -9.08
N ALA A 72 1.85 -10.79 -9.87
CA ALA A 72 1.80 -12.23 -10.06
C ALA A 72 3.19 -12.79 -10.49
N PRO A 73 3.61 -13.95 -9.96
CA PRO A 73 4.97 -14.49 -10.10
C PRO A 73 5.42 -14.75 -11.53
#